data_AF-A0A7W0XW05-F1
#
_entry.id   AF-A0A7W0XW05-F1
#
_cell.length_a   1.000
_cell.length_b   1.000
_cell.length_c   1.000
_cell.angle_alpha   90.00
_cell.angle_beta   90.00
_cell.angle_gamma   90.00
#
_symmetry.space_group_name_H-M   'P 1'
#
loop_
_entity.id
_entity.type
_entity.pdbx_description
1 polymer ?
#
loop_
_entity_poly.entity_id
_entity_poly.type
_entity_poly.pdbx_seq_one_letter_code
_entity_poly.pdbx_strand_id
1 'polypeptide(L)'
;MARADVPEGGGVIMQDAAFVVTQPEKGSYKAFSKICTHQGCPVAEIVGKEIVCRCHGSHFSIVDGSVVSGPAQRPLAESKVTVSGDQIVVSG
;
A
#
# COMPACT_ATOMS: atom_id res chain seq x y z
N MET A 1 -10.47 4.44 8.20
CA MET A 1 -10.73 2.98 8.32
C MET A 1 -10.28 2.51 9.69
N ALA A 2 -10.79 1.39 10.21
CA ALA A 2 -10.39 0.92 11.52
C ALA A 2 -9.00 0.27 11.48
N ARG A 3 -8.24 0.37 12.57
CA ARG A 3 -6.94 -0.28 12.71
C ARG A 3 -7.02 -1.79 12.58
N ALA A 4 -8.10 -2.38 13.08
CA ALA A 4 -8.34 -3.82 13.01
C ALA A 4 -8.59 -4.32 11.58
N ASP A 5 -8.92 -3.43 10.64
CA ASP A 5 -9.14 -3.78 9.23
C ASP A 5 -7.82 -4.08 8.52
N VAL A 6 -6.69 -3.60 9.04
CA VAL A 6 -5.37 -3.73 8.40
C VAL A 6 -4.55 -4.80 9.12
N PRO A 7 -4.27 -5.95 8.48
CA PRO A 7 -3.55 -7.04 9.13
C PRO A 7 -2.06 -6.73 9.29
N GLU A 8 -1.47 -7.20 10.39
CA GLU A 8 -0.02 -7.15 10.60
C GLU A 8 0.73 -7.94 9.52
N GLY A 9 1.81 -7.35 9.00
CA GLY A 9 2.60 -7.93 7.92
C GLY A 9 1.93 -7.86 6.55
N GLY A 10 0.82 -7.11 6.41
CA GLY A 10 0.06 -7.00 5.16
C GLY A 10 -0.54 -5.61 4.96
N GLY A 11 -1.72 -5.54 4.36
CA GLY A 11 -2.41 -4.28 4.11
C GLY A 11 -3.80 -4.45 3.50
N VAL A 12 -4.41 -3.32 3.14
CA VAL A 12 -5.71 -3.21 2.48
C VAL A 12 -5.62 -2.23 1.32
N ILE A 13 -6.09 -2.66 0.15
CA ILE A 13 -6.29 -1.78 -1.01
C ILE A 13 -7.66 -1.11 -0.85
N MET A 14 -7.70 0.22 -0.81
CA MET A 14 -8.96 0.94 -0.64
C MET A 14 -9.79 0.91 -1.93
N GLN A 15 -11.08 0.57 -1.81
CA GLN A 15 -12.01 0.57 -2.93
C GLN A 15 -12.35 2.02 -3.35
N ASP A 16 -12.80 2.83 -2.38
CA ASP A 16 -13.32 4.18 -2.62
C ASP A 16 -12.28 5.31 -2.52
N ALA A 17 -10.99 4.96 -2.42
CA ALA A 17 -9.90 5.94 -2.36
C ALA A 17 -8.69 5.47 -3.17
N ALA A 18 -7.78 6.38 -3.52
CA ALA A 18 -6.60 6.12 -4.35
C ALA A 18 -5.42 5.49 -3.58
N PHE A 19 -5.67 4.84 -2.45
CA PHE A 19 -4.61 4.41 -1.53
C PHE A 19 -4.59 2.91 -1.26
N VAL A 20 -3.42 2.42 -0.90
CA VAL A 20 -3.19 1.17 -0.18
C VAL A 20 -2.70 1.52 1.20
N VAL A 21 -3.31 0.96 2.25
CA VAL A 21 -2.85 1.11 3.63
C VAL A 21 -2.19 -0.19 4.07
N THR A 22 -0.97 -0.13 4.58
CA THR A 22 -0.23 -1.31 5.03
C THR A 22 0.11 -1.23 6.50
N GLN A 23 0.35 -2.38 7.10
CA GLN A 23 0.87 -2.50 8.46
C GLN A 23 2.10 -3.42 8.49
N PRO A 24 3.31 -2.92 8.18
CA PRO A 24 4.52 -3.75 8.10
C PRO A 24 4.87 -4.49 9.40
N GLU A 25 4.62 -3.82 10.52
CA GLU A 25 4.82 -4.30 11.89
C GLU A 25 3.63 -3.86 12.74
N LYS A 26 3.37 -4.55 13.85
CA LYS A 26 2.22 -4.27 14.72
C LYS A 26 2.07 -2.79 15.07
N GLY A 27 0.99 -2.18 14.60
CA GLY A 27 0.66 -0.78 14.89
C GLY A 27 1.45 0.27 14.12
N SER A 28 2.36 -0.12 13.24
CA SER A 28 3.03 0.78 12.29
C SER A 28 2.24 0.82 11.00
N TYR A 29 1.66 1.96 10.64
CA TYR A 29 0.83 2.10 9.44
C TYR A 29 1.48 2.98 8.40
N LYS A 30 1.43 2.53 7.15
CA LYS A 30 1.89 3.27 5.98
C LYS A 30 0.75 3.39 4.97
N ALA A 31 0.82 4.40 4.12
CA ALA A 31 -0.11 4.53 3.01
C ALA A 31 0.64 4.92 1.74
N PHE A 32 0.27 4.29 0.64
CA PHE A 32 0.85 4.52 -0.66
C PHE A 32 -0.24 4.70 -1.72
N SER A 33 0.08 5.36 -2.83
CA SER A 33 -0.79 5.36 -4.00
C SER A 33 -1.07 3.93 -4.47
N LYS A 34 -2.34 3.63 -4.79
CA LYS A 34 -2.71 2.35 -5.41
C LYS A 34 -2.39 2.30 -6.90
N ILE A 35 -1.80 3.35 -7.46
CA ILE A 35 -1.47 3.46 -8.89
C ILE A 35 -0.03 3.03 -9.11
N CYS A 36 0.14 1.93 -9.85
CA CYS A 36 1.44 1.40 -10.24
C CYS A 36 2.23 2.42 -11.06
N THR A 37 3.47 2.69 -10.65
CA THR A 37 4.35 3.68 -11.28
C THR A 37 4.90 3.29 -12.65
N HIS A 38 4.64 2.06 -13.11
CA HIS A 38 5.02 1.60 -14.45
C HIS A 38 4.16 2.28 -15.53
N GLN A 39 2.87 1.98 -15.58
CA GLN A 39 1.94 2.47 -16.61
C GLN A 39 0.59 2.93 -16.05
N GLY A 40 0.46 3.09 -14.74
CA GLY A 40 -0.74 3.67 -14.13
C GLY A 40 -1.88 2.70 -13.85
N CYS A 41 -1.68 1.39 -13.96
CA CYS A 41 -2.67 0.41 -13.50
C CYS A 41 -2.87 0.49 -11.98
N PRO A 42 -4.08 0.27 -11.47
CA PRO A 42 -4.28 -0.04 -10.06
C PRO A 42 -3.52 -1.32 -9.68
N VAL A 43 -2.91 -1.33 -8.48
CA VAL A 43 -2.44 -2.55 -7.84
C VAL A 43 -3.65 -3.44 -7.49
N ALA A 44 -3.45 -4.75 -7.52
CA ALA A 44 -4.54 -5.72 -7.52
C ALA A 44 -4.68 -6.46 -6.19
N GLU A 45 -3.57 -6.73 -5.50
CA GLU A 45 -3.57 -7.53 -4.28
C GLU A 45 -2.34 -7.23 -3.41
N ILE A 46 -2.33 -7.82 -2.22
CA ILE A 46 -1.17 -7.87 -1.33
C ILE A 46 -0.88 -9.33 -1.02
N VAL A 47 0.37 -9.76 -1.26
CA VAL A 47 0.83 -11.14 -1.02
C VAL A 47 2.05 -11.06 -0.10
N GLY A 48 1.90 -11.54 1.13
CA GLY A 48 2.93 -11.38 2.15
C GLY A 48 3.28 -9.89 2.34
N LYS A 49 4.56 -9.55 2.20
CA LYS A 49 5.08 -8.18 2.38
C LYS A 49 5.12 -7.36 1.08
N GLU A 50 4.36 -7.75 0.06
CA GLU A 50 4.39 -7.12 -1.26
C GLU A 50 3.00 -6.68 -1.75
N ILE A 51 2.94 -5.47 -2.29
CA ILE A 51 1.82 -4.90 -3.04
C ILE A 51 2.02 -5.25 -4.51
N VAL A 52 1.06 -5.94 -5.12
CA VAL A 52 1.25 -6.56 -6.44
C VAL A 52 0.37 -5.89 -7.50
N CYS A 53 0.98 -5.50 -8.62
CA CYS A 53 0.29 -5.06 -9.83
C CYS A 53 0.25 -6.19 -10.86
N ARG A 54 -0.95 -6.74 -11.12
CA ARG A 54 -1.14 -7.85 -12.05
C ARG A 54 -1.13 -7.47 -13.53
N CYS A 55 -1.13 -6.18 -13.89
CA CYS A 55 -1.07 -5.78 -15.31
C CYS A 55 0.21 -6.28 -16.00
N HIS A 56 1.36 -6.16 -15.34
CA HIS A 56 2.66 -6.50 -15.90
C HIS A 56 3.61 -7.15 -14.90
N GLY A 57 3.15 -7.44 -13.67
CA GLY A 57 3.94 -8.12 -12.65
C GLY A 57 4.88 -7.24 -11.83
N SER A 58 4.61 -5.94 -11.69
CA SER A 58 5.37 -5.09 -10.77
C SER A 58 4.98 -5.36 -9.32
N HIS A 59 5.97 -5.49 -8.44
CA HIS A 59 5.77 -5.71 -7.01
C HIS A 59 6.42 -4.58 -6.22
N PHE A 60 5.79 -4.17 -5.12
CA PHE A 60 6.27 -3.10 -4.25
C PHE A 60 6.27 -3.52 -2.79
N SER A 61 7.21 -3.04 -2.00
CA SER A 61 7.32 -3.34 -0.58
C SER A 61 6.19 -2.68 0.22
N ILE A 62 5.56 -3.42 1.15
CA ILE A 62 4.60 -2.82 2.09
C ILE A 62 5.27 -1.87 3.09
N VAL A 63 6.59 -1.96 3.26
CA VAL A 63 7.36 -1.22 4.29
C VAL A 63 7.53 0.25 3.90
N ASP A 64 7.84 0.49 2.63
CA ASP A 64 8.28 1.79 2.13
C ASP A 64 7.84 2.07 0.68
N GLY A 65 7.06 1.19 0.06
CA GLY A 65 6.59 1.34 -1.32
C GLY A 65 7.68 1.15 -2.38
N SER A 66 8.90 0.76 -1.99
CA SER A 66 10.02 0.52 -2.91
C SER A 66 9.71 -0.59 -3.91
N VAL A 67 10.30 -0.54 -5.10
CA VAL A 67 10.15 -1.59 -6.10
C VAL A 67 10.88 -2.84 -5.63
N VAL A 68 10.15 -3.95 -5.55
CA VAL A 68 10.71 -5.28 -5.27
C VAL A 68 10.93 -6.04 -6.58
N SER A 69 9.98 -5.94 -7.51
CA SER A 69 10.08 -6.54 -8.84
C SER A 69 9.54 -5.60 -9.91
N GLY A 70 10.23 -5.53 -11.04
CA GLY A 70 9.87 -4.71 -12.19
C GLY A 70 8.66 -5.26 -12.96
N PRO A 71 8.17 -4.53 -13.98
CA PRO A 71 8.87 -3.48 -14.74
C PRO A 71 8.85 -2.06 -14.17
N ALA A 72 8.14 -1.80 -13.07
CA ALA A 72 8.22 -0.51 -12.39
C ALA A 72 9.67 -0.20 -11.97
N GLN A 73 10.09 1.07 -12.04
CA GLN A 73 11.43 1.53 -11.63
C GLN A 73 11.39 2.62 -10.55
N ARG A 74 10.19 3.02 -10.12
CA ARG A 74 9.99 4.05 -9.11
C ARG A 74 9.11 3.51 -7.98
N PRO A 75 9.35 3.90 -6.72
CA PRO A 75 8.50 3.50 -5.61
C PRO A 75 7.08 4.05 -5.78
N LEU A 76 6.11 3.41 -5.13
CA LEU A 76 4.79 4.01 -4.95
C LEU A 76 4.92 5.31 -4.15
N ALA A 77 4.13 6.32 -4.50
CA ALA A 77 4.11 7.58 -3.77
C ALA A 77 3.52 7.37 -2.37
N GLU A 78 4.26 7.75 -1.32
CA GLU A 78 3.79 7.70 0.08
C GLU A 78 2.78 8.82 0.36
N SER A 79 1.78 8.54 1.18
CA SER A 79 0.78 9.49 1.66
C SER A 79 0.82 9.60 3.17
N LYS A 80 0.35 10.72 3.72
CA LYS A 80 0.40 10.93 5.16
C LYS A 80 -0.64 10.05 5.85
N VAL A 81 -0.20 9.33 6.88
CA VAL A 81 -1.07 8.55 7.76
C VAL A 81 -1.15 9.25 9.11
N THR A 82 -2.37 9.40 9.62
CA THR A 82 -2.64 9.83 10.99
C THR A 82 -3.45 8.75 11.68
N VAL A 83 -2.99 8.34 12.86
CA VAL A 83 -3.68 7.35 13.71
C VAL A 83 -4.26 8.09 14.92
N SER A 84 -5.56 7.94 15.14
CA SER A 84 -6.27 8.50 16.29
C SER A 84 -7.16 7.43 16.91
N GLY A 85 -6.75 6.93 18.09
CA GLY A 85 -7.39 5.78 18.73
C GLY A 85 -7.39 4.55 17.83
N ASP A 86 -8.59 4.12 17.42
CA ASP A 86 -8.81 2.96 16.55
C ASP A 86 -8.97 3.31 15.07
N GLN A 87 -8.83 4.59 14.70
CA GLN A 87 -9.01 5.05 13.33
C GLN A 87 -7.68 5.40 12.66
N ILE A 88 -7.58 4.98 11.40
CA ILE A 88 -6.54 5.38 10.44
C ILE A 88 -7.17 6.37 9.46
N VAL A 89 -6.55 7.54 9.35
CA VAL A 89 -6.87 8.57 8.36
C VAL A 89 -5.68 8.73 7.42
N VAL A 90 -5.94 8.63 6.11
CA VAL A 90 -4.95 8.88 5.06
C VAL A 90 -5.26 10.22 4.41
N SER A 91 -4.25 11.05 4.22
CA SER A 91 -4.35 12.31 3.46
C SER A 91 -3.23 12.43 2.44
N GLY A 92 -3.58 12.93 1.25
CA GLY A 92 -2.71 13.07 0.09
C GLY A 92 -3.47 13.64 -1.08
#